data_AF-A0AAU2G2W2-F1
#
_entry.id   AF-A0AAU2G2W2-F1
#
_cell.length_a   1.000
_cell.length_b   1.000
_cell.length_c   1.000
_cell.angle_alpha   90.00
_cell.angle_beta   90.00
_cell.angle_gamma   90.00
#
_symmetry.space_group_name_H-M   'P 1'
#
loop_
_entity.id
_entity.type
_entity.pdbx_description
1 polymer ?
#
loop_
_entity_poly.entity_id
_entity_poly.type
_entity_poly.pdbx_seq_one_letter_code
_entity_poly.pdbx_strand_id
1 'polypeptide(L)' 'MAGEQHQQHDRRHTHPHVEAVTPQTAHEQLACPVCGRPVETVIRRRKSLGIFIPEWVPGPCRNPDCAQYVPEVGKIP' A
#
# COMPACT_ATOMS: atom_id res chain seq x y z
N MET A 1 -1.32 47.45 -37.58
CA MET A 1 -0.41 46.35 -37.90
C MET A 1 0.40 46.08 -36.63
N ALA A 2 -0.15 45.31 -35.69
CA ALA A 2 0.17 43.89 -35.42
C ALA A 2 1.55 43.75 -34.72
N GLY A 3 1.70 43.51 -33.41
CA GLY A 3 0.77 42.96 -32.42
C GLY A 3 0.97 41.45 -32.22
N GLU A 4 2.17 40.97 -31.86
CA GLU A 4 2.34 39.51 -31.62
C GLU A 4 3.43 39.07 -30.63
N GLN A 5 4.30 39.93 -30.11
CA GLN A 5 5.49 39.44 -29.39
C GLN A 5 5.37 39.33 -27.86
N HIS A 6 4.28 39.82 -27.25
CA HIS A 6 4.16 39.83 -25.79
C HIS A 6 3.42 38.62 -25.18
N GLN A 7 2.84 37.73 -25.99
CA GLN A 7 2.06 36.60 -25.46
C GLN A 7 2.92 35.35 -25.13
N GLN A 8 4.23 35.37 -25.43
CA GLN A 8 5.09 34.21 -25.14
C GLN A 8 5.51 34.12 -23.65
N HIS A 9 5.55 35.24 -22.93
CA HIS A 9 6.13 35.26 -21.58
C HIS A 9 5.17 34.74 -20.49
N ASP A 10 3.86 34.67 -20.77
CA ASP A 10 2.84 34.24 -19.80
C ASP A 10 2.69 32.71 -19.68
N ARG A 11 3.36 31.93 -20.54
CA ARG A 11 3.32 30.46 -20.51
C ARG A 11 4.35 29.80 -19.58
N ARG A 12 4.93 30.55 -18.62
CA ARG A 12 5.66 29.93 -17.50
C ARG A 12 4.67 29.60 -16.38
N HIS A 13 3.76 28.67 -16.67
CA HIS A 13 3.10 27.91 -15.61
C HIS A 13 4.19 27.12 -14.89
N THR A 14 4.79 27.73 -13.88
CA THR A 14 5.42 27.02 -12.78
C THR A 14 4.32 26.19 -12.15
N HIS A 15 4.16 24.96 -12.63
CA HIS A 15 3.48 23.96 -11.83
C HIS A 15 4.23 23.95 -10.49
N PRO A 16 3.59 24.31 -9.36
CA PRO A 16 4.19 23.98 -8.08
C PRO A 16 4.41 22.48 -8.17
N HIS A 17 5.64 22.06 -7.92
CA HIS A 17 6.01 20.66 -7.86
C HIS A 17 5.15 20.09 -6.74
N VAL A 18 3.95 19.59 -7.09
CA VAL A 18 3.21 18.70 -6.21
C VAL A 18 4.17 17.53 -6.16
N GLU A 19 4.94 17.46 -5.09
CA GLU A 19 5.69 16.27 -4.77
C GLU A 19 4.65 15.18 -4.85
N ALA A 20 4.74 14.40 -5.92
CA ALA A 20 3.93 13.22 -6.09
C ALA A 20 4.21 12.44 -4.81
N VAL A 21 3.23 12.45 -3.90
CA VAL A 21 3.24 11.64 -2.70
C VAL A 21 3.32 10.24 -3.26
N THR A 22 4.54 9.71 -3.36
CA THR A 22 4.72 8.30 -3.62
C THR A 22 3.99 7.65 -2.44
N PRO A 23 2.90 6.90 -2.66
CA PRO A 23 2.33 6.12 -1.58
C PRO A 23 3.47 5.25 -1.10
N GLN A 24 3.97 5.54 0.11
CA GLN A 24 5.18 4.96 0.62
C GLN A 24 4.90 3.46 0.71
N THR A 25 5.48 2.67 -0.20
CA THR A 25 5.39 1.21 -0.21
C THR A 25 6.26 0.61 0.91
N ALA A 26 6.31 1.27 2.06
CA ALA A 26 6.85 0.73 3.29
C ALA A 26 5.67 0.14 4.06
N HIS A 27 5.23 -1.05 3.64
CA HIS A 27 4.37 -1.85 4.50
C HIS A 27 5.25 -2.29 5.68
N GLU A 28 5.14 -1.61 6.82
CA GLU A 28 5.77 -2.05 8.06
C GLU A 28 5.45 -3.52 8.30
N GLN A 29 6.49 -4.31 8.56
CA GLN A 29 6.38 -5.76 8.74
C GLN A 29 5.39 -6.03 9.89
N LEU A 30 4.27 -6.67 9.58
CA LEU A 30 3.23 -6.91 10.57
C LEU A 30 3.64 -8.03 11.53
N ALA A 31 3.19 -7.92 12.77
CA ALA A 31 3.45 -8.90 13.82
C ALA A 31 2.19 -9.70 14.17
N CYS A 32 2.38 -10.93 14.63
CA CYS A 32 1.31 -11.73 15.22
C CYS A 32 0.78 -11.02 16.48
N PRO A 33 -0.54 -10.82 16.62
CA PRO A 33 -1.10 -10.10 17.77
C PRO A 33 -0.97 -10.85 19.10
N VAL A 34 -0.65 -12.15 19.08
CA VAL A 34 -0.52 -12.98 20.29
C VAL A 34 0.93 -13.11 20.75
N CYS A 35 1.85 -13.46 19.84
CA CYS A 35 3.25 -13.71 20.22
C CYS A 35 4.21 -12.59 19.83
N GLY A 36 3.75 -11.55 19.12
CA GLY A 36 4.56 -10.41 18.69
C GLY A 36 5.62 -10.72 17.62
N ARG A 37 5.74 -11.97 17.17
CA ARG A 37 6.71 -12.33 16.13
C ARG A 37 6.31 -11.74 14.76
N PRO A 38 7.28 -11.33 13.93
CA PRO A 38 7.01 -10.92 12.55
C PRO A 38 6.29 -12.03 11.78
N VAL A 39 5.33 -11.65 10.96
CA VAL A 39 4.61 -12.55 10.07
C VAL A 39 4.59 -11.99 8.65
N GLU A 40 4.23 -12.84 7.68
CA GLU A 40 3.95 -12.39 6.32
C GLU A 40 2.81 -11.36 6.34
N THR A 41 2.91 -10.33 5.51
CA THR A 41 1.81 -9.38 5.31
C THR A 41 0.98 -9.84 4.12
N VAL A 42 -0.33 -10.03 4.29
CA VAL A 42 -1.23 -10.52 3.23
C VAL A 42 -2.28 -9.47 2.88
N ILE A 43 -2.72 -9.43 1.61
CA ILE A 43 -3.87 -8.61 1.21
C ILE A 43 -5.15 -9.38 1.52
N ARG A 44 -5.98 -8.82 2.38
CA ARG A 44 -7.39 -9.19 2.48
C ARG A 44 -8.24 -8.17 1.74
N ARG A 45 -9.31 -8.62 1.09
CA ARG A 45 -10.29 -7.72 0.48
C ARG A 45 -11.53 -7.66 1.35
N ARG A 46 -11.87 -6.48 1.87
CA ARG A 46 -13.16 -6.25 2.53
C ARG A 46 -14.13 -5.60 1.56
N LYS A 47 -15.38 -6.06 1.54
CA LYS A 47 -16.41 -5.45 0.70
C LYS A 47 -17.09 -4.33 1.48
N SER A 48 -17.19 -3.15 0.87
CA SER A 48 -17.89 -1.99 1.42
C SER A 48 -18.65 -1.30 0.30
N LEU A 49 -19.96 -1.07 0.49
CA LEU A 49 -20.82 -0.38 -0.49
C LEU A 49 -20.70 -0.92 -1.93
N GLY A 50 -20.54 -2.24 -2.09
CA GLY A 50 -20.39 -2.87 -3.40
C GLY A 50 -18.96 -2.88 -3.97
N ILE A 51 -18.02 -2.16 -3.36
CA ILE A 51 -16.60 -2.09 -3.79
C ILE A 51 -15.74 -2.99 -2.91
N PHE A 52 -14.68 -3.57 -3.49
CA PHE A 52 -13.66 -4.31 -2.74
C PHE A 52 -12.49 -3.40 -2.38
N ILE A 53 -12.25 -3.23 -1.08
CA ILE A 53 -11.15 -2.44 -0.53
C ILE A 53 -10.02 -3.39 -0.12
N PRO A 54 -8.78 -3.20 -0.61
CA PRO A 54 -7.63 -3.97 -0.13
C PRO A 54 -7.20 -3.50 1.26
N GLU A 55 -6.88 -4.45 2.12
CA GLU A 55 -6.40 -4.24 3.47
C GLU A 55 -5.17 -5.13 3.69
N TRP A 56 -4.08 -4.53 4.16
CA TRP A 56 -2.86 -5.26 4.52
C TRP A 56 -2.97 -5.73 5.96
N VAL A 57 -3.01 -7.05 6.16
CA VAL A 57 -3.23 -7.66 7.46
C VAL A 57 -2.12 -8.66 7.81
N PRO A 58 -1.89 -8.95 9.10
CA PRO A 58 -0.96 -10.00 9.50
C PRO A 58 -1.43 -11.33 8.92
N GLY A 59 -0.51 -12.06 8.29
CA GLY A 59 -0.72 -13.40 7.79
C GLY A 59 -0.76 -14.45 8.92
N PRO A 60 -0.90 -15.74 8.57
CA PRO A 60 -0.97 -16.82 9.54
C PRO A 60 0.32 -16.92 10.37
N CYS A 61 0.17 -17.17 11.68
CA CYS A 61 1.33 -17.38 12.55
C CYS A 61 1.95 -18.75 12.28
N ARG A 62 3.25 -18.80 12.04
CA ARG A 62 4.02 -20.04 11.84
C ARG A 62 4.86 -20.45 13.06
N ASN A 63 4.66 -19.78 14.21
CA ASN A 63 5.32 -20.16 15.45
C ASN A 63 4.56 -21.31 16.15
N PRO A 64 5.13 -22.52 16.27
CA PRO A 64 4.44 -23.68 16.87
C PRO A 64 4.08 -23.49 18.34
N ASP A 65 4.80 -22.62 19.05
CA ASP A 65 4.51 -22.29 20.46
C ASP A 65 3.38 -21.26 20.63
N CYS A 66 2.84 -20.73 19.52
CA CYS A 66 1.79 -19.73 19.55
C CYS A 66 0.41 -20.38 19.57
N ALA A 67 -0.50 -19.85 20.41
CA ALA A 67 -1.90 -20.30 20.43
C ALA A 67 -2.64 -20.10 19.09
N GLN A 68 -2.13 -19.26 18.19
CA GLN A 68 -2.65 -19.04 16.84
C GLN A 68 -1.82 -19.71 15.74
N TYR A 69 -0.99 -20.70 16.08
CA TYR A 69 -0.22 -21.42 15.08
C TYR A 69 -1.12 -22.04 14.01
N VAL A 70 -0.81 -21.74 12.75
CA VAL A 70 -1.45 -22.37 11.60
C VAL A 70 -0.35 -23.14 10.86
N PRO A 71 -0.48 -24.47 10.70
CA PRO A 71 0.46 -25.24 9.89
C PRO A 71 0.35 -24.85 8.41
N GLU A 72 1.44 -24.97 7.67
CA GLU A 72 1.40 -24.79 6.23
C GLU A 72 0.66 -25.97 5.58
N VAL A 73 -0.52 -25.70 5.02
CA VAL A 73 -1.24 -26.69 4.23
C VAL A 73 -0.63 -26.65 2.84
N GLY A 74 -0.04 -27.78 2.42
CA GLY A 74 0.87 -27.89 1.30
C GLY A 74 0.45 -27.11 0.04
N LYS A 75 1.40 -26.34 -0.51
CA LYS A 75 1.32 -25.86 -1.89
C LYS A 75 1.28 -27.07 -2.80
N ILE A 76 0.14 -27.37 -3.40
CA ILE A 76 0.07 -28.25 -4.57
C ILE A 76 0.63 -27.43 -5.73
N PRO A 77 1.76 -27.84 -6.35
CA PRO A 77 2.39 -27.11 -7.45
C PRO A 77 1.49 -27.05 -8.69
#